data_AF-A0A4R7FWA5-F1
#
_entry.id   AF-A0A4R7FWA5-F1
#
_cell.length_a   1.000
_cell.length_b   1.000
_cell.length_c   1.000
_cell.angle_alpha   90.00
_cell.angle_beta   90.00
_cell.angle_gamma   90.00
#
_symmetry.space_group_name_H-M   'P 1'
#
loop_
_entity.id
_entity.type
_entity.pdbx_description
1 polymer ?
#
loop_
_entity_poly.entity_id
_entity_poly.type
_entity_poly.pdbx_seq_one_letter_code
_entity_poly.pdbx_strand_id
1 'polypeptide(L)'
;MAAPPVSENAIIASLFFAIGVGRSPDPESPELTEELRETVTQMLQDQGASGSISQALEAVRAGRDAVTRDPSLSLSAQRYQELRSQFLTAQTAAPGRGRNVWPVGTSTILKRASGSWSAALQNVGLAASSRARPSGFGTARFSHEQFRTALRDFTAQGAGAGFTTSYQSYVDWRKLQRQQGRTDLPSGASIRNTYGSWSTALEQEDTTPPAEASPNRS
;
A
#
# COMPACT_ATOMS: atom_id res chain seq x y z
N MET A 1 24.78 21.91 -10.41
CA MET A 1 25.09 20.61 -9.77
C MET A 1 23.77 19.95 -9.41
N ALA A 2 23.48 18.77 -9.96
CA ALA A 2 22.25 18.03 -9.65
C ALA A 2 22.35 17.46 -8.23
N ALA A 3 21.29 17.59 -7.42
CA ALA A 3 21.27 17.06 -6.06
C ALA A 3 21.56 15.54 -6.09
N PRO A 4 22.40 15.03 -5.17
CA PRO A 4 22.66 13.59 -5.10
C PRO A 4 21.34 12.82 -4.90
N PRO A 5 21.22 11.62 -5.47
CA PRO A 5 20.05 10.78 -5.27
C PRO A 5 19.83 10.53 -3.78
N VAL A 6 18.58 10.63 -3.32
CA VAL A 6 18.18 10.27 -1.94
C VAL A 6 18.73 8.88 -1.61
N SER A 7 19.54 8.79 -0.55
CA SER A 7 20.20 7.57 -0.10
C SER A 7 19.19 6.58 0.51
N GLU A 8 19.54 5.31 0.53
CA GLU A 8 18.74 4.29 1.22
C GLU A 8 18.62 4.61 2.72
N ASN A 9 19.71 5.05 3.35
CA ASN A 9 19.72 5.52 4.74
C ASN A 9 18.70 6.64 5.01
N ALA A 10 18.44 7.53 4.05
CA ALA A 10 17.42 8.58 4.21
C ALA A 10 16.00 8.01 4.22
N ILE A 11 15.74 6.93 3.47
CA ILE A 11 14.46 6.22 3.46
C ILE A 11 14.28 5.46 4.77
N ILE A 12 15.31 4.70 5.17
CA ILE A 12 15.30 3.92 6.43
C ILE A 12 15.04 4.86 7.61
N ALA A 13 15.81 5.95 7.71
CA ALA A 13 15.63 6.93 8.77
C ALA A 13 14.24 7.57 8.74
N SER A 14 13.66 7.84 7.57
CA SER A 14 12.31 8.41 7.47
C SER A 14 11.24 7.45 8.01
N LEU A 15 11.36 6.15 7.73
CA LEU A 15 10.44 5.13 8.22
C LEU A 15 10.56 4.96 9.74
N PHE A 16 11.79 4.87 10.27
CA PHE A 16 12.00 4.81 11.72
C PHE A 16 11.52 6.08 12.43
N PHE A 17 11.82 7.26 11.88
CA PHE A 17 11.31 8.52 12.41
C PHE A 17 9.80 8.45 12.61
N ALA A 18 9.04 8.08 11.57
CA ALA A 18 7.58 8.04 11.65
C ALA A 18 7.04 7.04 12.68
N ILE A 19 7.80 5.98 13.01
CA ILE A 19 7.41 5.01 14.04
C ILE A 19 7.76 5.51 15.43
N GLY A 20 8.89 6.19 15.58
CA GLY A 20 9.37 6.70 16.84
C GLY A 20 8.83 8.07 17.24
N VAL A 21 8.11 8.78 16.36
CA VAL A 21 7.41 10.01 16.77
C VAL A 21 6.48 9.71 17.95
N GLY A 22 6.70 10.41 19.06
CA GLY A 22 5.94 10.23 20.32
C GLY A 22 6.40 9.05 21.17
N ARG A 23 7.54 8.42 20.84
CA ARG A 23 8.19 7.36 21.64
C ARG A 23 9.53 7.86 22.16
N SER A 24 9.96 7.27 23.27
CA SER A 24 11.32 7.48 23.79
C SER A 24 12.22 6.34 23.36
N PRO A 25 13.48 6.62 22.99
CA PRO A 25 14.43 5.58 22.69
C PRO A 25 14.74 4.77 23.95
N ASP A 26 15.11 3.52 23.75
CA ASP A 26 15.59 2.68 24.84
C ASP A 26 16.96 3.22 25.31
N PRO A 27 17.18 3.48 26.61
CA PRO A 27 18.46 3.95 27.11
C PRO A 27 19.58 2.93 26.94
N GLU A 28 19.26 1.63 26.88
CA GLU A 28 20.23 0.54 26.75
C GLU A 28 20.49 0.15 25.29
N SER A 29 19.69 0.66 24.35
CA SER A 29 19.87 0.40 22.92
C SER A 29 21.13 1.06 22.38
N PRO A 30 21.82 0.41 21.41
CA PRO A 30 23.00 0.97 20.78
C PRO A 30 22.68 2.29 20.07
N GLU A 31 23.67 3.16 19.90
CA GLU A 31 23.50 4.38 19.11
C GLU A 31 23.16 4.06 17.64
N LEU A 32 22.60 5.04 16.91
CA LEU A 32 22.43 4.92 15.46
C LEU A 32 23.79 4.79 14.78
N THR A 33 23.85 4.07 13.66
CA THR A 33 25.06 3.99 12.84
C THR A 33 25.46 5.39 12.36
N GLU A 34 26.76 5.64 12.25
CA GLU A 34 27.28 6.96 11.90
C GLU A 34 26.74 7.44 10.55
N GLU A 35 26.68 6.55 9.55
CA GLU A 35 26.13 6.85 8.22
C GLU A 35 24.67 7.33 8.27
N LEU A 36 23.85 6.74 9.15
CA LEU A 36 22.43 7.08 9.27
C LEU A 36 22.26 8.39 10.04
N ARG A 37 23.08 8.61 11.08
CA ARG A 37 23.15 9.87 11.82
C ARG A 37 23.59 11.02 10.92
N GLU A 38 24.66 10.84 10.16
CA GLU A 38 25.20 11.83 9.22
C GLU A 38 24.20 12.15 8.13
N THR A 39 23.54 11.14 7.56
CA THR A 39 22.51 11.34 6.53
C THR A 39 21.36 12.24 7.02
N VAL A 40 20.79 11.96 8.20
CA VAL A 40 19.69 12.76 8.76
C VAL A 40 20.18 14.17 9.11
N THR A 41 21.36 14.26 9.73
CA THR A 41 21.98 15.53 10.13
C THR A 41 22.19 16.44 8.92
N GLN A 42 22.84 15.92 7.87
CA GLN A 42 23.14 16.67 6.66
C GLN A 42 21.87 17.16 5.96
N MET A 43 20.85 16.30 5.82
CA MET A 43 19.58 16.69 5.19
C MET A 43 18.83 17.76 5.98
N LEU A 44 18.82 17.66 7.31
CA LEU A 44 18.17 18.65 8.19
C LEU A 44 18.93 19.99 8.21
N GLN A 45 20.25 19.96 8.20
CA GLN A 45 21.08 21.17 8.04
C GLN A 45 20.82 21.82 6.69
N ASP A 46 20.77 21.02 5.62
CA ASP A 46 20.50 21.50 4.28
C ASP A 46 19.12 22.17 4.19
N GLN A 47 18.09 21.63 4.82
CA GLN A 47 16.76 22.26 4.80
C GLN A 47 16.61 23.43 5.79
N GLY A 48 17.68 23.84 6.50
CA GLY A 48 17.65 24.93 7.47
C GLY A 48 16.94 24.59 8.78
N ALA A 49 16.83 23.30 9.11
CA ALA A 49 16.13 22.79 10.28
C ALA A 49 17.06 22.18 11.33
N SER A 50 18.24 22.78 11.52
CA SER A 50 19.26 22.27 12.45
C SER A 50 18.77 22.14 13.89
N GLY A 51 17.81 22.98 14.31
CA GLY A 51 17.20 22.91 15.64
C GLY A 51 16.36 21.64 15.89
N SER A 52 16.01 20.90 14.84
CA SER A 52 15.23 19.67 14.93
C SER A 52 16.07 18.40 14.81
N ILE A 53 17.40 18.51 14.65
CA ILE A 53 18.30 17.35 14.47
C ILE A 53 18.24 16.40 15.65
N SER A 54 18.39 16.89 16.88
CA SER A 54 18.36 16.04 18.08
C SER A 54 17.04 15.28 18.20
N GLN A 55 15.92 16.00 18.09
CA GLN A 55 14.57 15.41 18.15
C GLN A 55 14.36 14.36 17.04
N ALA A 56 14.82 14.65 15.83
CA ALA A 56 14.72 13.73 14.70
C ALA A 56 15.53 12.46 14.94
N LEU A 57 16.78 12.57 15.39
CA LEU A 57 17.64 11.43 15.69
C LEU A 57 17.09 10.59 16.85
N GLU A 58 16.55 11.23 17.89
CA GLU A 58 15.87 10.54 18.99
C GLU A 58 14.66 9.75 18.51
N ALA A 59 13.81 10.35 17.67
CA ALA A 59 12.66 9.67 17.08
C ALA A 59 13.10 8.53 16.15
N VAL A 60 14.17 8.69 15.38
CA VAL A 60 14.73 7.61 14.55
C VAL A 60 15.23 6.45 15.42
N ARG A 61 15.94 6.75 16.50
CA ARG A 61 16.44 5.74 17.45
C ARG A 61 15.27 5.01 18.12
N ALA A 62 14.28 5.75 18.62
CA ALA A 62 13.07 5.19 19.21
C ALA A 62 12.27 4.33 18.23
N GLY A 63 12.24 4.73 16.96
CA GLY A 63 11.64 3.96 15.87
C GLY A 63 12.34 2.63 15.66
N ARG A 64 13.66 2.64 15.49
CA ARG A 64 14.47 1.42 15.35
C ARG A 64 14.29 0.49 16.55
N ASP A 65 14.37 1.02 17.76
CA ASP A 65 14.20 0.24 19.00
C ASP A 65 12.80 -0.41 19.07
N ALA A 66 11.78 0.33 18.65
CA ALA A 66 10.43 -0.19 18.54
C ALA A 66 10.33 -1.34 17.53
N VAL A 67 10.94 -1.22 16.35
CA VAL A 67 10.96 -2.29 15.34
C VAL A 67 11.70 -3.52 15.85
N THR A 68 12.85 -3.33 16.49
CA THR A 68 13.63 -4.43 17.07
C THR A 68 12.84 -5.17 18.15
N ARG A 69 12.10 -4.43 19.00
CA ARG A 69 11.29 -5.01 20.07
C ARG A 69 10.01 -5.68 19.56
N ASP A 70 9.39 -5.10 18.54
CA ASP A 70 8.18 -5.62 17.93
C ASP A 70 8.26 -5.52 16.39
N PRO A 71 8.76 -6.57 15.72
CA PRO A 71 8.81 -6.64 14.27
C PRO A 71 7.41 -6.65 13.62
N SER A 72 6.33 -6.88 14.38
CA SER A 72 4.95 -6.86 13.88
C SER A 72 4.41 -5.44 13.69
N LEU A 73 5.15 -4.43 14.15
CA LEU A 73 4.80 -3.03 13.92
C LEU A 73 4.69 -2.73 12.43
N SER A 74 3.71 -1.89 12.13
CA SER A 74 3.47 -1.44 10.78
C SER A 74 3.05 0.01 10.74
N LEU A 75 3.38 0.66 9.63
CA LEU A 75 3.01 2.03 9.32
C LEU A 75 2.24 2.05 8.00
N SER A 76 1.09 2.73 7.94
CA SER A 76 0.41 2.96 6.66
C SER A 76 1.02 4.16 5.93
N ALA A 77 1.00 4.15 4.60
CA ALA A 77 1.48 5.27 3.78
C ALA A 77 0.76 6.59 4.09
N GLN A 78 -0.53 6.52 4.43
CA GLN A 78 -1.32 7.67 4.87
C GLN A 78 -0.80 8.20 6.21
N ARG A 79 -0.61 7.33 7.20
CA ARG A 79 -0.11 7.72 8.52
C ARG A 79 1.28 8.32 8.45
N TYR A 80 2.14 7.75 7.61
CA TYR A 80 3.45 8.32 7.31
C TYR A 80 3.34 9.76 6.77
N GLN A 81 2.48 9.97 5.77
CA GLN A 81 2.32 11.28 5.14
C GLN A 81 1.76 12.32 6.12
N GLU A 82 0.85 11.94 7.01
CA GLU A 82 0.34 12.79 8.08
C GLU A 82 1.48 13.22 9.02
N LEU A 83 2.26 12.29 9.55
CA LEU A 83 3.39 12.58 10.44
C LEU A 83 4.46 13.43 9.76
N ARG A 84 4.76 13.13 8.49
CA ARG A 84 5.66 13.93 7.67
C ARG A 84 5.15 15.38 7.54
N SER A 85 3.86 15.55 7.26
CA SER A 85 3.27 16.89 7.11
C SER A 85 3.36 17.68 8.42
N GLN A 86 3.08 17.04 9.56
CA GLN A 86 3.19 17.66 10.89
C GLN A 86 4.61 18.10 11.19
N PHE A 87 5.59 17.24 10.93
CA PHE A 87 7.00 17.57 11.14
C PHE A 87 7.47 18.71 10.23
N LEU A 88 7.04 18.74 8.96
CA LEU A 88 7.39 19.84 8.05
C LEU A 88 6.70 21.15 8.40
N THR A 89 5.45 21.13 8.88
CA THR A 89 4.75 22.34 9.33
C THR A 89 5.35 22.90 10.62
N ALA A 90 5.83 22.03 11.52
CA ALA A 90 6.52 22.46 12.74
C ALA A 90 7.88 23.12 12.46
N GLN A 91 8.48 22.84 11.29
CA GLN A 91 9.69 23.51 10.85
C GLN A 91 9.30 24.81 10.13
N THR A 92 9.67 25.95 10.69
CA THR A 92 9.51 27.29 10.09
C THR A 92 10.30 27.50 8.80
N ALA A 93 11.03 26.49 8.33
CA ALA A 93 11.76 26.50 7.08
C ALA A 93 10.84 26.15 5.92
N ALA A 94 10.46 27.16 5.12
CA ALA A 94 9.82 26.92 3.83
C ALA A 94 10.77 26.07 2.96
N PRO A 95 10.33 24.91 2.43
CA PRO A 95 11.18 24.09 1.60
C PRO A 95 11.57 24.89 0.34
N GLY A 96 12.85 25.26 0.27
CA GLY A 96 13.44 25.85 -0.93
C GLY A 96 13.15 24.93 -2.12
N ARG A 97 12.45 25.47 -3.12
CA ARG A 97 12.01 24.77 -4.33
C ARG A 97 13.19 24.02 -4.95
N GLY A 98 13.21 22.68 -4.86
CA GLY A 98 14.22 21.82 -5.50
C GLY A 98 15.25 21.12 -4.59
N ARG A 99 15.21 21.26 -3.26
CA ARG A 99 16.10 20.49 -2.35
C ARG A 99 15.48 19.16 -1.90
N ASN A 100 16.32 18.16 -1.65
CA ASN A 100 15.93 16.89 -1.03
C ASN A 100 15.48 17.15 0.41
N VAL A 101 14.16 17.15 0.64
CA VAL A 101 13.58 17.40 1.97
C VAL A 101 13.50 16.09 2.77
N TRP A 102 13.90 16.15 4.04
CA TRP A 102 13.72 15.08 5.01
C TRP A 102 12.62 15.41 6.03
N PRO A 103 11.70 14.49 6.37
CA PRO A 103 11.56 13.12 5.86
C PRO A 103 11.19 13.04 4.37
N VAL A 104 11.62 11.97 3.70
CA VAL A 104 11.43 11.80 2.25
C VAL A 104 9.94 11.62 1.89
N GLY A 105 9.52 11.96 0.67
CA GLY A 105 8.11 11.78 0.28
C GLY A 105 7.72 10.30 0.10
N THR A 106 6.45 9.95 0.31
CA THR A 106 5.91 8.61 0.02
C THR A 106 6.19 8.17 -1.43
N SER A 107 6.13 9.11 -2.39
CA SER A 107 6.48 8.84 -3.79
C SER A 107 7.96 8.47 -3.98
N THR A 108 8.87 9.07 -3.21
CA THR A 108 10.31 8.70 -3.21
C THR A 108 10.52 7.32 -2.62
N ILE A 109 9.86 7.02 -1.50
CA ILE A 109 9.91 5.69 -0.87
C ILE A 109 9.40 4.62 -1.84
N LEU A 110 8.23 4.83 -2.46
CA LEU A 110 7.65 3.90 -3.43
C LEU A 110 8.53 3.69 -4.66
N LYS A 111 9.09 4.77 -5.25
CA LYS A 111 9.99 4.66 -6.41
C LYS A 111 11.23 3.81 -6.12
N ARG A 112 11.71 3.81 -4.87
CA ARG A 112 12.91 3.07 -4.45
C ARG A 112 12.59 1.66 -3.97
N ALA A 113 11.39 1.41 -3.46
CA ALA A 113 10.90 0.11 -3.03
C ALA A 113 10.13 -0.65 -4.13
N SER A 114 10.56 -0.54 -5.39
CA SER A 114 9.94 -1.23 -6.54
C SER A 114 8.42 -1.01 -6.68
N GLY A 115 7.93 0.16 -6.25
CA GLY A 115 6.52 0.55 -6.34
C GLY A 115 5.62 0.05 -5.20
N SER A 116 6.15 -0.64 -4.19
CA SER A 116 5.35 -1.23 -3.11
C SER A 116 5.71 -0.68 -1.73
N TRP A 117 4.71 -0.16 -1.01
CA TRP A 117 4.87 0.29 0.37
C TRP A 117 5.19 -0.89 1.31
N SER A 118 4.60 -2.05 1.06
CA SER A 118 4.90 -3.27 1.81
C SER A 118 6.36 -3.68 1.65
N ALA A 119 6.92 -3.57 0.44
CA ALA A 119 8.34 -3.84 0.21
C ALA A 119 9.23 -2.83 0.93
N ALA A 120 8.84 -1.55 0.98
CA ALA A 120 9.56 -0.54 1.72
C ALA A 120 9.63 -0.84 3.23
N LEU A 121 8.53 -1.33 3.81
CA LEU A 121 8.48 -1.74 5.22
C LEU A 121 9.33 -2.99 5.46
N GLN A 122 9.26 -3.99 4.59
CA GLN A 122 10.05 -5.22 4.71
C GLN A 122 11.56 -4.94 4.68
N ASN A 123 12.01 -4.02 3.82
CA ASN A 123 13.43 -3.64 3.73
C ASN A 123 13.99 -3.04 5.04
N VAL A 124 13.13 -2.51 5.91
CA VAL A 124 13.55 -1.93 7.21
C VAL A 124 13.24 -2.84 8.40
N GLY A 125 12.91 -4.11 8.15
CA GLY A 125 12.59 -5.08 9.19
C GLY A 125 11.21 -4.89 9.82
N LEU A 126 10.34 -4.09 9.21
CA LEU A 126 8.95 -3.93 9.65
C LEU A 126 8.05 -4.98 9.01
N ALA A 127 7.07 -5.45 9.78
CA ALA A 127 5.94 -6.14 9.19
C ALA A 127 5.21 -5.17 8.25
N ALA A 128 5.04 -5.61 7.00
CA ALA A 128 4.15 -4.96 6.07
C ALA A 128 2.70 -5.11 6.56
N SER A 129 2.23 -4.23 7.44
CA SER A 129 0.87 -4.20 7.99
C SER A 129 0.21 -5.57 8.05
N SER A 130 0.66 -6.39 8.98
CA SER A 130 -0.17 -7.45 9.54
C SER A 130 -1.11 -6.88 10.62
N ARG A 131 -1.76 -5.71 10.41
CA ARG A 131 -3.17 -5.66 10.83
C ARG A 131 -3.77 -6.80 10.04
N ALA A 132 -4.04 -7.92 10.71
CA ALA A 132 -4.59 -9.14 10.14
C ALA A 132 -5.49 -8.75 8.96
N ARG A 133 -4.92 -8.77 7.75
CA ARG A 133 -5.73 -8.97 6.58
C ARG A 133 -6.18 -10.38 6.83
N PRO A 134 -7.49 -10.64 7.02
CA PRO A 134 -7.96 -12.00 7.04
C PRO A 134 -7.29 -12.70 5.87
N SER A 135 -6.68 -13.86 6.13
CA SER A 135 -6.13 -14.73 5.11
C SER A 135 -7.15 -14.77 3.95
N GLY A 136 -6.86 -14.08 2.84
CA GLY A 136 -7.89 -13.73 1.85
C GLY A 136 -7.92 -12.30 1.28
N PHE A 137 -6.91 -11.45 1.50
CA PHE A 137 -6.77 -10.20 0.74
C PHE A 137 -5.40 -10.12 0.06
N GLY A 138 -5.32 -10.85 -1.04
CA GLY A 138 -4.14 -11.08 -1.88
C GLY A 138 -4.36 -12.30 -2.78
N THR A 139 -5.05 -13.32 -2.26
CA THR A 139 -5.97 -14.12 -3.07
C THR A 139 -7.19 -13.26 -3.36
N ALA A 140 -7.62 -13.27 -4.62
CA ALA A 140 -8.81 -12.57 -5.04
C ALA A 140 -9.96 -12.84 -4.05
N ARG A 141 -10.55 -11.78 -3.48
CA ARG A 141 -11.69 -11.87 -2.54
C ARG A 141 -12.86 -12.68 -3.14
N PHE A 142 -12.82 -12.84 -4.46
CA PHE A 142 -13.63 -13.75 -5.23
C PHE A 142 -12.73 -14.74 -5.96
N SER A 143 -12.99 -16.05 -5.89
CA SER A 143 -12.26 -17.01 -6.72
C SER A 143 -12.51 -16.74 -8.21
N HIS A 144 -11.63 -17.19 -9.10
CA HIS A 144 -11.86 -17.07 -10.55
C HIS A 144 -13.21 -17.69 -10.96
N GLU A 145 -13.65 -18.74 -10.25
CA GLU A 145 -14.96 -19.35 -10.38
C GLU A 145 -16.12 -18.45 -9.95
N GLN A 146 -15.95 -17.62 -8.92
CA GLN A 146 -16.96 -16.63 -8.52
C GLN A 146 -17.07 -15.47 -9.51
N PHE A 147 -15.95 -15.08 -10.14
CA PHE A 147 -16.00 -14.15 -11.28
C PHE A 147 -16.75 -14.77 -12.47
N ARG A 148 -16.42 -16.01 -12.83
CA ARG A 148 -17.07 -16.79 -13.90
C ARG A 148 -18.58 -16.93 -13.67
N THR A 149 -18.97 -17.37 -12.47
CA THR A 149 -20.38 -17.56 -12.11
C THR A 149 -21.14 -16.24 -12.10
N ALA A 150 -20.55 -15.17 -11.58
CA ALA A 150 -21.22 -13.85 -11.57
C ALA A 150 -21.41 -13.27 -12.97
N LEU A 151 -20.43 -13.44 -13.88
CA LEU A 151 -20.55 -13.00 -15.27
C LEU A 151 -21.56 -13.85 -16.05
N ARG A 152 -21.57 -15.18 -15.84
CA ARG A 152 -22.52 -16.09 -16.46
C ARG A 152 -23.95 -15.87 -16.00
N ASP A 153 -24.18 -15.69 -14.71
CA ASP A 153 -25.51 -15.38 -14.17
C ASP A 153 -26.03 -14.05 -14.72
N PHE A 154 -25.14 -13.07 -14.87
CA PHE A 154 -25.46 -11.78 -15.45
C PHE A 154 -25.78 -11.87 -16.96
N THR A 155 -25.00 -12.61 -17.74
CA THR A 155 -25.27 -12.78 -19.18
C THR A 155 -26.50 -13.65 -19.44
N ALA A 156 -26.73 -14.70 -18.66
CA ALA A 156 -27.92 -15.54 -18.74
C ALA A 156 -29.21 -14.76 -18.39
N GLN A 157 -29.17 -13.92 -17.35
CA GLN A 157 -30.30 -13.04 -17.02
C GLN A 157 -30.44 -11.88 -18.01
N GLY A 158 -29.34 -11.34 -18.53
CA GLY A 158 -29.37 -10.33 -19.59
C GLY A 158 -29.99 -10.84 -20.88
N ALA A 159 -29.70 -12.08 -21.27
CA ALA A 159 -30.32 -12.74 -22.41
C ALA A 159 -31.81 -13.02 -22.19
N GLY A 160 -32.21 -13.39 -20.96
CA GLY A 160 -33.60 -13.69 -20.62
C GLY A 160 -34.49 -12.45 -20.40
N ALA A 161 -33.91 -11.32 -19.96
CA ALA A 161 -34.65 -10.12 -19.57
C ALA A 161 -34.36 -8.88 -20.43
N GLY A 162 -33.58 -9.03 -21.51
CA GLY A 162 -33.48 -8.07 -22.61
C GLY A 162 -32.67 -6.80 -22.34
N PHE A 163 -31.77 -6.81 -21.35
CA PHE A 163 -30.87 -5.69 -21.07
C PHE A 163 -29.45 -5.93 -21.59
N THR A 164 -28.83 -4.86 -22.10
CA THR A 164 -27.48 -4.86 -22.67
C THR A 164 -26.45 -5.30 -21.62
N THR A 165 -25.50 -6.15 -22.01
CA THR A 165 -24.36 -6.65 -21.20
C THR A 165 -23.29 -5.58 -20.95
N SER A 166 -23.74 -4.39 -20.56
CA SER A 166 -22.89 -3.24 -20.28
C SER A 166 -22.39 -3.25 -18.83
N TYR A 167 -21.26 -2.57 -18.60
CA TYR A 167 -20.71 -2.35 -17.26
C TYR A 167 -21.75 -1.74 -16.30
N GLN A 168 -22.52 -0.77 -16.78
CA GLN A 168 -23.53 -0.08 -15.98
C GLN A 168 -24.66 -1.04 -15.59
N SER A 169 -25.13 -1.85 -16.54
CA SER A 169 -26.14 -2.90 -16.28
C SER A 169 -25.67 -3.91 -15.23
N TYR A 170 -24.38 -4.27 -15.21
CA TYR A 170 -23.82 -5.16 -14.18
C TYR A 170 -23.80 -4.52 -12.79
N VAL A 171 -23.46 -3.23 -12.70
CA VAL A 171 -23.48 -2.49 -11.42
C VAL A 171 -24.90 -2.43 -10.86
N ASP A 172 -25.89 -2.17 -11.72
CA ASP A 172 -27.30 -2.10 -11.33
C ASP A 172 -27.86 -3.48 -10.98
N TRP A 173 -27.56 -4.52 -11.77
CA TRP A 173 -27.92 -5.90 -11.46
C TRP A 173 -27.33 -6.36 -10.12
N ARG A 174 -26.05 -6.07 -9.87
CA ARG A 174 -25.39 -6.39 -8.60
C ARG A 174 -26.06 -5.68 -7.43
N LYS A 175 -26.52 -4.45 -7.61
CA LYS A 175 -27.25 -3.70 -6.57
C LYS A 175 -28.58 -4.39 -6.23
N LEU A 176 -29.31 -4.86 -7.24
CA LEU A 176 -30.55 -5.63 -7.06
C LEU A 176 -30.29 -6.98 -6.36
N GLN A 177 -29.27 -7.72 -6.79
CA GLN A 177 -28.89 -8.99 -6.18
C GLN A 177 -28.44 -8.84 -4.71
N ARG A 178 -27.73 -7.74 -4.38
CA ARG A 178 -27.37 -7.41 -2.99
C ARG A 178 -28.58 -7.10 -2.13
N GLN A 179 -29.60 -6.45 -2.69
CA GLN A 179 -30.87 -6.21 -1.99
C GLN A 179 -31.65 -7.51 -1.74
N GLN A 180 -31.43 -8.52 -2.59
CA GLN A 180 -31.97 -9.89 -2.42
C GLN A 180 -31.10 -10.78 -1.49
N GLY A 181 -30.06 -10.21 -0.85
CA GLY A 181 -29.21 -10.92 0.12
C GLY A 181 -27.97 -11.59 -0.46
N ARG A 182 -27.73 -11.48 -1.78
CA ARG A 182 -26.57 -12.08 -2.45
C ARG A 182 -25.32 -11.20 -2.27
N THR A 183 -24.35 -11.65 -1.49
CA THR A 183 -23.12 -10.88 -1.16
C THR A 183 -21.85 -11.40 -1.82
N ASP A 184 -21.93 -12.54 -2.50
CA ASP A 184 -20.88 -13.27 -3.21
C ASP A 184 -20.54 -12.71 -4.61
N LEU A 185 -21.02 -11.50 -4.92
CA LEU A 185 -20.82 -10.89 -6.24
C LEU A 185 -19.65 -9.89 -6.28
N PRO A 186 -18.66 -10.09 -7.18
CA PRO A 186 -17.54 -9.18 -7.35
C PRO A 186 -18.00 -7.79 -7.79
N SER A 187 -17.24 -6.77 -7.44
CA SER A 187 -17.55 -5.41 -7.90
C SER A 187 -17.09 -5.21 -9.35
N GLY A 188 -17.73 -4.30 -10.09
CA GLY A 188 -17.29 -3.95 -11.45
C GLY A 188 -15.83 -3.47 -11.48
N ALA A 189 -15.38 -2.75 -10.45
CA ALA A 189 -13.99 -2.37 -10.28
C ALA A 189 -13.06 -3.58 -10.04
N SER A 190 -13.53 -4.60 -9.31
CA SER A 190 -12.80 -5.85 -9.12
C SER A 190 -12.64 -6.62 -10.44
N ILE A 191 -13.71 -6.71 -11.24
CA ILE A 191 -13.65 -7.34 -12.57
C ILE A 191 -12.65 -6.63 -13.46
N ARG A 192 -12.69 -5.29 -13.52
CA ARG A 192 -11.73 -4.52 -14.32
C ARG A 192 -10.29 -4.69 -13.84
N ASN A 193 -10.06 -4.73 -12.53
CA ASN A 193 -8.72 -4.94 -11.98
C ASN A 193 -8.19 -6.36 -12.24
N THR A 194 -9.06 -7.36 -12.39
CA THR A 194 -8.67 -8.75 -12.67
C THR A 194 -8.49 -9.04 -14.16
N TYR A 195 -9.37 -8.53 -15.02
CA TYR A 195 -9.39 -8.81 -16.46
C TYR A 195 -8.84 -7.66 -17.33
N GLY A 196 -8.42 -6.54 -16.71
CA GLY A 196 -7.91 -5.34 -17.37
C GLY A 196 -9.01 -4.47 -17.99
N SER A 197 -9.99 -5.07 -18.68
CA SER A 197 -11.12 -4.36 -19.29
C SER A 197 -12.42 -5.17 -19.21
N TRP A 198 -13.57 -4.49 -19.31
CA TRP A 198 -14.90 -5.12 -19.26
C TRP A 198 -15.16 -6.00 -20.50
N SER A 199 -14.75 -5.54 -21.68
CA SER A 199 -14.85 -6.31 -22.92
C SER A 199 -14.00 -7.59 -22.84
N THR A 200 -12.76 -7.49 -22.34
CA THR A 200 -11.90 -8.66 -22.15
C THR A 200 -12.48 -9.66 -21.15
N ALA A 201 -13.20 -9.20 -20.12
CA ALA A 201 -13.87 -10.09 -19.17
C ALA A 201 -15.01 -10.88 -19.83
N LEU A 202 -15.78 -10.26 -20.73
CA LEU A 202 -16.86 -10.94 -21.46
C LEU A 202 -16.30 -11.87 -22.54
N GLU A 203 -15.27 -11.45 -23.27
CA GLU A 203 -14.62 -12.26 -24.32
C GLU A 203 -13.99 -13.55 -23.76
N GLN A 204 -13.33 -13.48 -22.60
CA GLN A 204 -12.73 -14.65 -21.94
C GLN A 204 -13.80 -15.65 -21.44
N GLU A 205 -14.99 -15.18 -21.08
CA GLU A 205 -16.12 -16.03 -20.70
C GLU A 205 -16.81 -16.67 -21.92
N ASP A 206 -16.95 -15.95 -23.03
CA ASP A 206 -17.48 -16.49 -24.30
C ASP A 206 -16.54 -17.56 -24.90
N THR A 207 -15.23 -17.45 -24.67
CA THR A 207 -14.21 -18.33 -25.27
C THR A 207 -13.94 -19.60 -24.44
N THR A 208 -14.51 -19.74 -23.24
CA THR A 208 -14.28 -20.92 -22.39
C THR A 208 -15.50 -21.85 -22.42
N PRO A 209 -15.56 -22.84 -23.34
CA PRO A 209 -16.62 -23.84 -23.35
C PRO A 209 -16.68 -24.58 -22.00
N PRO A 210 -17.87 -25.08 -21.59
CA PRO A 210 -18.02 -25.80 -20.34
C PRO A 210 -17.07 -27.01 -20.34
N ALA A 211 -16.13 -27.03 -19.39
CA ALA A 211 -15.30 -28.20 -19.14
C ALA A 211 -16.24 -29.39 -18.88
N GLU A 212 -16.16 -30.37 -19.79
CA GLU A 212 -16.93 -31.59 -19.79
C GLU A 212 -16.94 -32.25 -18.41
N ALA A 213 -18.14 -32.59 -17.95
CA ALA A 213 -18.35 -33.59 -16.92
C ALA A 213 -17.54 -34.83 -17.28
N SER A 214 -16.53 -35.16 -16.47
CA SER A 214 -15.86 -36.46 -16.55
C SER A 214 -16.86 -37.54 -16.17
N PRO A 215 -17.24 -38.48 -17.07
CA PRO A 215 -17.96 -39.66 -16.65
C PRO A 215 -16.95 -40.59 -15.97
N ASN A 216 -17.20 -40.82 -14.68
CA ASN A 216 -16.52 -41.83 -13.89
C ASN A 216 -16.69 -43.20 -14.56
N ARG A 217 -15.58 -43.80 -14.99
CA ARG A 217 -15.53 -45.20 -15.42
C ARG A 217 -15.63 -46.10 -14.19
N SER A 218 -16.57 -47.02 -14.21
CA SER A 218 -16.48 -48.32 -13.53
C SER A 218 -16.94 -49.38 -14.52
#